data_AF-G4QKQ2-F1
#
_entry.id   AF-G4QKQ2-F1
#
_cell.length_a   1.000
_cell.length_b   1.000
_cell.length_c   1.000
_cell.angle_alpha   90.00
_cell.angle_beta   90.00
_cell.angle_gamma   90.00
#
_symmetry.space_group_name_H-M   'P 1'
#
loop_
_entity.id
_entity.type
_entity.pdbx_description
1 polymer ?
#
loop_
_entity_poly.entity_id
_entity_poly.type
_entity_poly.pdbx_seq_one_letter_code
_entity_poly.pdbx_strand_id
1 'polypeptide(L)'
;MLLVVALFTVLNACTSHIEQVGEKHKEAAQKWKEMANYVSSDLPEFGYTITADIQLNQSASGKQFELTNIQFATNQQTSTLDLLRPQFEFKYICIDSCVQLTEYTQTNLQFDEQAIKNVQEGSFLAKQLQRYEFELFDFYAALFVLNDNLMNLVTRDQSSFDSYLYYLVDQDFQAKTFKEFSAYAKKVLSLSAFNEYLTDPVVQYQSTYNRLYGRPTPSDTVKFKGLVTADERLIKNTDFITEDELMIANASLISEDQASKTWQEPATVTLVQSHWSVVNQLPITLGNTVCSYAQNYFGIVKSMGEQDVSLLVQGQAKQFADGVLLDIEQGSLFSSAMQVSFVPMAEDLVLLKSDLAPCTLQ
;
A
#
# COMPACT_ATOMS: atom_id res chain seq x y z
N MET A 1 19.98 20.38 -42.79
CA MET A 1 20.27 19.93 -41.40
C MET A 1 19.47 20.73 -40.36
N LEU A 2 19.51 22.08 -40.38
CA LEU A 2 18.69 22.93 -39.50
C LEU A 2 17.16 22.67 -39.57
N LEU A 3 16.62 22.38 -40.75
CA LEU A 3 15.18 22.09 -40.93
C LEU A 3 14.74 20.75 -40.32
N VAL A 4 15.65 19.77 -40.24
CA VAL A 4 15.39 18.44 -39.67
C VAL A 4 15.42 18.50 -38.14
N VAL A 5 16.35 19.30 -37.57
CA VAL A 5 16.40 19.55 -36.12
C VAL A 5 15.16 20.31 -35.65
N ALA A 6 14.68 21.31 -36.43
CA ALA A 6 13.45 22.02 -36.12
C ALA A 6 12.19 21.13 -36.19
N LEU A 7 12.13 20.18 -37.13
CA LEU A 7 11.02 19.21 -37.20
C LEU A 7 11.01 18.25 -36.01
N PHE A 8 12.18 17.79 -35.54
CA PHE A 8 12.29 16.92 -34.36
C PHE A 8 11.92 17.63 -33.06
N THR A 9 12.18 18.95 -32.94
CA THR A 9 11.79 19.71 -31.74
C THR A 9 10.28 19.99 -31.66
N VAL A 10 9.57 20.05 -32.80
CA VAL A 10 8.12 20.31 -32.81
C VAL A 10 7.32 19.01 -32.56
N LEU A 11 7.86 17.85 -32.92
CA LEU A 11 7.19 16.56 -32.73
C LEU A 11 7.24 16.02 -31.28
N ASN A 12 8.18 16.49 -30.45
CA ASN A 12 8.32 16.04 -29.06
C ASN A 12 7.53 16.90 -28.04
N ALA A 13 6.81 17.94 -28.47
CA ALA A 13 6.21 18.94 -27.58
C ALA A 13 4.70 18.76 -27.30
N CYS A 14 4.11 17.61 -27.66
CA CYS A 14 2.68 17.34 -27.47
C CYS A 14 2.40 16.05 -26.71
N THR A 15 3.10 15.79 -25.59
CA THR A 15 2.52 14.91 -24.57
C THR A 15 1.29 15.61 -24.02
N SER A 16 0.13 14.93 -24.03
CA SER A 16 -1.10 15.56 -23.58
C SER A 16 -0.99 15.94 -22.11
N HIS A 17 -1.54 17.08 -21.72
CA HIS A 17 -1.55 17.55 -20.33
C HIS A 17 -2.09 16.50 -19.34
N ILE A 18 -3.09 15.75 -19.78
CA ILE A 18 -3.72 14.66 -19.03
C ILE A 18 -2.74 13.52 -18.75
N GLU A 19 -1.87 13.17 -19.69
CA GLU A 19 -0.86 12.12 -19.55
C GLU A 19 0.18 12.49 -18.49
N GLN A 20 0.67 13.74 -18.50
CA GLN A 20 1.60 14.24 -17.50
C GLN A 20 1.00 14.21 -16.08
N VAL A 21 -0.29 14.55 -15.95
CA VAL A 21 -1.02 14.47 -14.68
C VAL A 21 -1.19 13.02 -14.23
N GLY A 22 -1.51 12.11 -15.16
CA GLY A 22 -1.61 10.68 -14.90
C GLY A 22 -0.31 10.09 -14.34
N GLU A 23 0.83 10.43 -14.96
CA GLU A 23 2.14 9.98 -14.49
C GLU A 23 2.48 10.54 -13.09
N LYS A 24 2.19 11.81 -12.80
CA LYS A 24 2.37 12.36 -11.45
C LYS A 24 1.47 11.68 -10.40
N HIS A 25 0.22 11.37 -10.77
CA HIS A 25 -0.66 10.61 -9.90
C HIS A 25 -0.05 9.23 -9.60
N LYS A 26 0.37 8.52 -10.66
CA LYS A 26 0.98 7.20 -10.58
C LYS A 26 2.21 7.20 -9.68
N GLU A 27 3.12 8.16 -9.91
CA GLU A 27 4.32 8.35 -9.10
C GLU A 27 3.96 8.53 -7.62
N ALA A 28 2.97 9.37 -7.32
CA ALA A 28 2.54 9.57 -5.94
C ALA A 28 1.92 8.31 -5.31
N ALA A 29 1.02 7.64 -6.02
CA ALA A 29 0.41 6.40 -5.54
C ALA A 29 1.48 5.34 -5.26
N GLN A 30 2.42 5.17 -6.19
CA GLN A 30 3.51 4.22 -6.08
C GLN A 30 4.45 4.58 -4.92
N LYS A 31 4.88 5.83 -4.82
CA LYS A 31 5.78 6.28 -3.75
C LYS A 31 5.17 6.09 -2.36
N TRP A 32 3.88 6.37 -2.18
CA TRP A 32 3.22 6.11 -0.90
C TRP A 32 3.17 4.61 -0.59
N LYS A 33 2.80 3.77 -1.57
CA LYS A 33 2.82 2.32 -1.41
C LYS A 33 4.20 1.78 -1.08
N GLU A 34 5.24 2.28 -1.74
CA GLU A 34 6.63 1.88 -1.47
C GLU A 34 7.07 2.25 -0.05
N MET A 35 6.70 3.44 0.45
CA MET A 35 6.97 3.81 1.84
C MET A 35 6.24 2.91 2.85
N ALA A 36 4.99 2.54 2.57
CA ALA A 36 4.24 1.62 3.42
C ALA A 36 4.84 0.20 3.40
N ASN A 37 5.22 -0.30 2.21
CA ASN A 37 5.85 -1.60 2.04
C ASN A 37 7.23 -1.66 2.72
N TYR A 38 7.99 -0.56 2.71
CA TYR A 38 9.29 -0.47 3.38
C TYR A 38 9.22 -0.83 4.87
N VAL A 39 8.12 -0.47 5.55
CA VAL A 39 7.94 -0.78 6.97
C VAL A 39 7.78 -2.27 7.23
N SER A 40 7.18 -3.01 6.29
CA SER A 40 6.89 -4.44 6.44
C SER A 40 6.26 -4.77 7.80
N SER A 41 5.24 -4.01 8.20
CA SER A 41 4.58 -4.26 9.50
C SER A 41 3.80 -5.57 9.47
N ASP A 42 3.92 -6.36 10.53
CA ASP A 42 3.22 -7.64 10.70
C ASP A 42 1.79 -7.47 11.26
N LEU A 43 1.38 -6.25 11.66
CA LEU A 43 0.01 -5.98 12.13
C LEU A 43 -1.09 -6.54 11.21
N PRO A 44 -0.99 -6.39 9.86
CA PRO A 44 -1.97 -6.94 8.93
C PRO A 44 -2.07 -8.47 8.96
N GLU A 45 -0.99 -9.18 9.29
CA GLU A 45 -1.00 -10.64 9.44
C GLU A 45 -1.85 -11.09 10.64
N PHE A 46 -1.92 -10.23 11.66
CA PHE A 46 -2.76 -10.42 12.84
C PHE A 46 -4.19 -9.89 12.66
N GLY A 47 -4.54 -9.36 11.47
CA GLY A 47 -5.87 -8.82 11.19
C GLY A 47 -6.09 -7.38 11.69
N TYR A 48 -5.03 -6.65 12.01
CA TYR A 48 -5.08 -5.26 12.45
C TYR A 48 -4.40 -4.34 11.43
N THR A 49 -4.78 -3.07 11.43
CA THR A 49 -4.18 -2.04 10.59
C THR A 49 -4.15 -0.70 11.33
N ILE A 50 -3.58 0.31 10.69
CA ILE A 50 -3.64 1.69 11.15
C ILE A 50 -4.38 2.49 10.08
N THR A 51 -5.46 3.16 10.47
CA THR A 51 -6.25 3.99 9.57
C THR A 51 -6.11 5.46 9.89
N ALA A 52 -6.25 6.31 8.88
CA ALA A 52 -6.46 7.75 9.03
C ALA A 52 -7.71 8.20 8.28
N ASP A 53 -8.45 9.13 8.85
CA ASP A 53 -9.51 9.86 8.15
C ASP A 53 -8.90 10.88 7.21
N ILE A 54 -9.53 11.08 6.05
CA ILE A 54 -9.24 12.21 5.17
C ILE A 54 -10.32 13.27 5.39
N GLN A 55 -9.95 14.39 6.00
CA GLN A 55 -10.85 15.53 6.18
C GLN A 55 -10.49 16.64 5.20
N LEU A 56 -11.49 17.41 4.78
CA LEU A 56 -11.30 18.61 4.00
C LEU A 56 -11.67 19.82 4.86
N ASN A 57 -10.66 20.62 5.21
CA ASN A 57 -10.81 21.87 5.91
C ASN A 57 -10.96 23.00 4.88
N GLN A 58 -12.07 23.72 4.95
CA GLN A 58 -12.30 24.89 4.11
C GLN A 58 -12.04 26.16 4.93
N SER A 59 -11.04 26.93 4.53
CA SER A 59 -10.68 28.21 5.15
C SER A 59 -10.75 29.35 4.13
N ALA A 60 -10.56 30.59 4.61
CA ALA A 60 -10.48 31.76 3.73
C ALA A 60 -9.29 31.71 2.75
N SER A 61 -8.27 30.90 3.04
CA SER A 61 -7.09 30.69 2.18
C SER A 61 -7.26 29.49 1.24
N GLY A 62 -8.44 28.90 1.18
CA GLY A 62 -8.75 27.79 0.27
C GLY A 62 -9.16 26.50 0.97
N LYS A 63 -9.24 25.43 0.17
CA LYS A 63 -9.58 24.08 0.63
C LYS A 63 -8.29 23.32 0.90
N GLN A 64 -8.13 22.80 2.11
CA GLN A 64 -6.95 22.10 2.58
C GLN A 64 -7.36 20.75 3.16
N PHE A 65 -6.79 19.66 2.66
CA PHE A 65 -7.07 18.34 3.21
C PHE A 65 -6.14 18.02 4.36
N GLU A 66 -6.63 17.30 5.35
CA GLU A 66 -5.84 16.85 6.49
C GLU A 66 -6.10 15.38 6.79
N LEU A 67 -5.02 14.66 7.10
CA LEU A 67 -5.11 13.33 7.66
C LEU A 67 -5.27 13.45 9.16
N THR A 68 -6.37 12.95 9.68
CA THR A 68 -6.73 13.05 11.10
C THR A 68 -7.21 11.69 11.60
N ASN A 69 -7.57 11.61 12.89
CA ASN A 69 -8.13 10.41 13.52
C ASN A 69 -7.30 9.15 13.23
N ILE A 70 -5.99 9.28 13.36
CA ILE A 70 -5.05 8.19 13.12
C ILE A 70 -5.18 7.22 14.29
N GLN A 71 -5.52 5.95 14.01
CA GLN A 71 -5.87 4.97 15.03
C GLN A 71 -5.58 3.54 14.59
N PHE A 72 -5.46 2.63 15.56
CA PHE A 72 -5.51 1.19 15.27
C PHE A 72 -6.94 0.81 14.85
N ALA A 73 -7.06 -0.11 13.89
CA ALA A 73 -8.34 -0.60 13.41
C ALA A 73 -8.26 -2.07 13.01
N THR A 74 -9.39 -2.76 12.95
CA THR A 74 -9.49 -4.12 12.39
C THR A 74 -9.88 -4.12 10.92
N ASN A 75 -10.40 -3.00 10.40
CA ASN A 75 -10.86 -2.86 9.03
C ASN A 75 -10.72 -1.42 8.54
N GLN A 76 -10.64 -1.28 7.21
CA GLN A 76 -10.66 0.01 6.53
C GLN A 76 -12.08 0.32 6.04
N GLN A 77 -12.52 1.57 6.19
CA GLN A 77 -13.75 2.10 5.61
C GLN A 77 -13.47 2.85 4.29
N THR A 78 -14.52 3.22 3.56
CA THR A 78 -14.39 3.97 2.28
C THR A 78 -13.90 5.41 2.47
N SER A 79 -14.11 5.99 3.66
CA SER A 79 -13.67 7.34 4.05
C SER A 79 -12.30 7.38 4.73
N THR A 80 -11.74 6.21 5.06
CA THR A 80 -10.44 6.09 5.74
C THR A 80 -9.37 5.54 4.81
N LEU A 81 -8.12 5.94 5.01
CA LEU A 81 -6.94 5.32 4.39
C LEU A 81 -6.32 4.31 5.34
N ASP A 82 -6.11 3.08 4.88
CA ASP A 82 -5.20 2.13 5.50
C ASP A 82 -3.77 2.63 5.25
N LEU A 83 -3.06 2.98 6.31
CA LEU A 83 -1.70 3.51 6.21
C LEU A 83 -0.66 2.42 6.01
N LEU A 84 -0.96 1.16 6.36
CA LEU A 84 -0.02 0.04 6.18
C LEU A 84 -0.14 -0.59 4.80
N ARG A 85 -1.32 -0.53 4.18
CA ARG A 85 -1.61 -1.03 2.83
C ARG A 85 -2.44 0.00 2.06
N PRO A 86 -1.85 1.14 1.69
CA PRO A 86 -2.60 2.22 1.08
C PRO A 86 -3.22 1.78 -0.26
N GLN A 87 -4.55 1.91 -0.31
CA GLN A 87 -5.38 1.77 -1.50
C GLN A 87 -6.23 3.03 -1.63
N PHE A 88 -6.15 3.66 -2.79
CA PHE A 88 -6.75 4.97 -3.08
C PHE A 88 -8.00 4.85 -3.96
N GLU A 89 -8.21 3.68 -4.57
CA GLU A 89 -9.45 3.36 -5.29
C GLU A 89 -10.69 3.54 -4.42
N PHE A 90 -11.71 4.17 -5.02
CA PHE A 90 -13.00 4.39 -4.39
C PHE A 90 -12.91 5.06 -3.01
N LYS A 91 -11.83 5.82 -2.76
CA LYS A 91 -11.70 6.66 -1.57
C LYS A 91 -12.30 8.02 -1.82
N TYR A 92 -13.32 8.33 -1.04
CA TYR A 92 -14.11 9.54 -1.17
C TYR A 92 -13.91 10.43 0.04
N ILE A 93 -13.86 11.73 -0.22
CA ILE A 93 -13.77 12.76 0.79
C ILE A 93 -15.05 13.58 0.68
N CYS A 94 -15.92 13.48 1.69
CA CYS A 94 -17.26 14.06 1.65
C CYS A 94 -17.38 15.19 2.68
N ILE A 95 -17.79 16.37 2.21
CA ILE A 95 -18.38 17.42 3.06
C ILE A 95 -19.83 17.62 2.61
N ASP A 96 -20.06 18.59 1.71
CA ASP A 96 -21.35 18.86 1.06
C ASP A 96 -21.47 18.12 -0.28
N SER A 97 -20.32 17.76 -0.86
CA SER A 97 -20.17 16.91 -2.04
C SER A 97 -18.98 15.97 -1.80
N CYS A 98 -19.02 14.78 -2.40
CA CYS A 98 -17.94 13.82 -2.31
C CYS A 98 -17.00 13.99 -3.52
N VAL A 99 -15.71 14.13 -3.24
CA VAL A 99 -14.65 14.11 -4.26
C VAL A 99 -13.85 12.84 -4.11
N GLN A 100 -13.42 12.24 -5.23
CA GLN A 100 -12.58 11.05 -5.17
C GLN A 100 -11.11 11.46 -5.00
N LEU A 101 -10.34 10.75 -4.17
CA LEU A 101 -8.93 11.07 -3.93
C LEU A 101 -8.08 10.96 -5.21
N THR A 102 -8.52 10.12 -6.15
CA THR A 102 -7.90 9.93 -7.46
C THR A 102 -8.41 10.92 -8.51
N GLU A 103 -9.40 11.74 -8.18
CA GLU A 103 -9.99 12.71 -9.11
C GLU A 103 -8.97 13.78 -9.48
N TYR A 104 -8.98 14.14 -10.76
CA TYR A 104 -8.21 15.25 -11.27
C TYR A 104 -8.99 16.55 -11.09
N THR A 105 -8.40 17.52 -10.39
CA THR A 105 -8.91 18.88 -10.37
C THR A 105 -8.10 19.79 -11.28
N GLN A 106 -8.71 20.27 -12.36
CA GLN A 106 -8.34 21.57 -12.92
C GLN A 106 -8.78 22.64 -11.93
N THR A 107 -7.96 22.90 -10.92
CA THR A 107 -8.11 24.15 -10.17
C THR A 107 -7.95 25.27 -11.19
N ASN A 108 -9.01 26.05 -11.41
CA ASN A 108 -9.02 27.19 -12.30
C ASN A 108 -8.16 28.28 -11.65
N LEU A 109 -6.85 28.21 -11.88
CA LEU A 109 -5.77 28.92 -11.16
C LEU A 109 -5.72 30.43 -11.41
N GLN A 110 -6.73 31.04 -12.05
CA GLN A 110 -6.76 32.49 -12.27
C GLN A 110 -7.06 33.32 -11.00
N PHE A 111 -7.54 32.70 -9.92
CA PHE A 111 -7.97 33.44 -8.72
C PHE A 111 -7.18 33.14 -7.45
N ASP A 112 -6.14 32.31 -7.52
CA ASP A 112 -5.39 31.92 -6.32
C ASP A 112 -3.89 31.75 -6.58
N GLU A 113 -3.26 32.83 -7.04
CA GLU A 113 -1.80 32.91 -7.27
C GLU A 113 -0.95 32.84 -5.97
N GLN A 114 -1.58 32.79 -4.79
CA GLN A 114 -0.86 32.76 -3.51
C GLN A 114 -1.02 31.48 -2.69
N ALA A 115 -2.00 30.61 -2.96
CA ALA A 115 -2.18 29.41 -2.15
C ALA A 115 -1.12 28.31 -2.34
N ILE A 116 -0.46 28.18 -3.51
CA ILE A 116 0.44 27.03 -3.74
C ILE A 116 1.59 27.40 -4.67
N LYS A 117 2.68 27.96 -4.11
CA LYS A 117 3.85 28.35 -4.92
C LYS A 117 4.68 27.20 -5.47
N ASN A 118 4.45 25.92 -5.14
CA ASN A 118 5.34 24.83 -5.59
C ASN A 118 4.67 23.52 -6.08
N VAL A 119 3.39 23.52 -6.48
CA VAL A 119 2.80 22.33 -7.14
C VAL A 119 1.88 22.74 -8.29
N GLN A 120 2.47 22.92 -9.47
CA GLN A 120 1.73 23.06 -10.71
C GLN A 120 1.17 21.67 -11.09
N GLU A 121 -0.13 21.48 -10.83
CA GLU A 121 -1.01 20.46 -11.44
C GLU A 121 -0.76 18.99 -11.04
N GLY A 122 -1.83 18.31 -10.63
CA GLY A 122 -1.83 16.90 -10.21
C GLY A 122 -3.17 16.47 -9.61
N SER A 123 -3.35 15.17 -9.41
CA SER A 123 -4.48 14.61 -8.66
C SER A 123 -4.50 15.07 -7.20
N PHE A 124 -5.63 14.90 -6.50
CA PHE A 124 -5.67 15.17 -5.06
C PHE A 124 -4.65 14.34 -4.29
N LEU A 125 -4.49 13.06 -4.65
CA LEU A 125 -3.48 12.17 -4.07
C LEU A 125 -2.06 12.74 -4.15
N ALA A 126 -1.64 13.19 -5.34
CA ALA A 126 -0.29 13.73 -5.54
C ALA A 126 -0.02 14.96 -4.66
N LYS A 127 -1.04 15.82 -4.51
CA LYS A 127 -0.97 16.98 -3.60
C LYS A 127 -0.86 16.57 -2.13
N GLN A 128 -1.57 15.51 -1.71
CA GLN A 128 -1.50 15.02 -0.34
C GLN A 128 -0.12 14.44 -0.03
N LEU A 129 0.39 13.58 -0.92
CA LEU A 129 1.69 12.98 -0.72
C LEU A 129 2.76 14.05 -0.57
N GLN A 130 2.81 15.03 -1.47
CA GLN A 130 3.83 16.08 -1.39
C GLN A 130 3.78 16.88 -0.08
N ARG A 131 2.58 17.09 0.48
CA ARG A 131 2.43 17.78 1.75
C ARG A 131 2.95 16.95 2.91
N TYR A 132 2.58 15.67 2.94
CA TYR A 132 2.83 14.78 4.07
C TYR A 132 4.05 13.89 3.88
N GLU A 133 4.82 14.07 2.81
CA GLU A 133 5.89 13.14 2.42
C GLU A 133 6.87 12.92 3.58
N PHE A 134 7.32 14.01 4.20
CA PHE A 134 8.27 13.95 5.31
C PHE A 134 7.64 13.32 6.55
N GLU A 135 6.42 13.73 6.92
CA GLU A 135 5.73 13.18 8.08
C GLU A 135 5.37 11.70 7.90
N LEU A 136 5.02 11.27 6.69
CA LEU A 136 4.79 9.87 6.33
C LEU A 136 6.10 9.10 6.40
N PHE A 137 7.20 9.64 5.89
CA PHE A 137 8.50 9.01 6.00
C PHE A 137 8.91 8.79 7.47
N ASP A 138 8.80 9.81 8.31
CA ASP A 138 9.08 9.73 9.75
C ASP A 138 8.15 8.73 10.45
N PHE A 139 6.86 8.73 10.09
CA PHE A 139 5.87 7.78 10.59
C PHE A 139 6.24 6.34 10.26
N TYR A 140 6.56 6.07 9.00
CA TYR A 140 6.94 4.74 8.52
C TYR A 140 8.27 4.28 9.13
N ALA A 141 9.25 5.17 9.26
CA ALA A 141 10.49 4.88 9.98
C ALA A 141 10.23 4.50 11.45
N ALA A 142 9.32 5.21 12.13
CA ALA A 142 8.93 4.87 13.49
C ALA A 142 8.23 3.51 13.58
N LEU A 143 7.33 3.21 12.64
CA LEU A 143 6.65 1.90 12.59
C LEU A 143 7.60 0.74 12.31
N PHE A 144 8.63 0.94 11.50
CA PHE A 144 9.62 -0.10 11.20
C PHE A 144 10.29 -0.58 12.49
N VAL A 145 10.68 0.35 13.37
CA VAL A 145 11.25 0.04 14.69
C VAL A 145 10.22 -0.67 15.60
N LEU A 146 8.93 -0.40 15.42
CA LEU A 146 7.87 -1.04 16.20
C LEU A 146 7.59 -2.48 15.76
N ASN A 147 7.99 -2.88 14.56
CA ASN A 147 7.76 -4.25 14.09
C ASN A 147 8.52 -5.28 14.92
N ASP A 148 9.79 -4.98 15.26
CA ASP A 148 10.57 -5.82 16.17
C ASP A 148 9.90 -5.95 17.55
N ASN A 149 9.29 -4.87 18.03
CA ASN A 149 8.57 -4.90 19.31
C ASN A 149 7.34 -5.79 19.23
N LEU A 150 6.55 -5.73 18.15
CA LEU A 150 5.39 -6.59 17.93
C LEU A 150 5.77 -8.07 18.02
N MET A 151 6.85 -8.49 17.35
CA MET A 151 7.30 -9.88 17.38
C MET A 151 7.80 -10.32 18.75
N ASN A 152 8.38 -9.40 19.54
CA ASN A 152 8.71 -9.66 20.94
C ASN A 152 7.45 -9.87 21.81
N LEU A 153 6.36 -9.15 21.55
CA LEU A 153 5.08 -9.35 22.26
C LEU A 153 4.47 -10.71 21.91
N VAL A 154 4.46 -11.08 20.63
CA VAL A 154 3.99 -12.38 20.15
C VAL A 154 4.77 -13.52 20.80
N THR A 155 6.10 -13.40 20.86
CA THR A 155 6.97 -14.41 21.49
C THR A 155 6.75 -14.50 23.00
N ARG A 156 6.43 -13.38 23.65
CA ARG A 156 6.19 -13.31 25.09
C ARG A 156 4.95 -14.10 25.49
N ASP A 157 3.83 -13.88 24.84
CA ASP A 157 2.59 -14.63 25.05
C ASP A 157 1.67 -14.50 23.82
N GLN A 158 1.81 -15.43 22.89
CA GLN A 158 1.02 -15.49 21.67
C GLN A 158 -0.49 -15.61 21.95
N SER A 159 -0.89 -16.27 23.04
CA SER A 159 -2.30 -16.52 23.34
C SER A 159 -3.06 -15.26 23.75
N SER A 160 -2.35 -14.33 24.38
CA SER A 160 -2.90 -13.05 24.88
C SER A 160 -2.64 -11.87 23.95
N PHE A 161 -1.79 -12.04 22.92
CA PHE A 161 -1.40 -10.96 22.02
C PHE A 161 -2.56 -10.44 21.17
N ASP A 162 -3.36 -11.33 20.59
CA ASP A 162 -4.52 -10.93 19.78
C ASP A 162 -5.56 -10.15 20.61
N SER A 163 -5.87 -10.63 21.82
CA SER A 163 -6.77 -9.90 22.72
C SER A 163 -6.20 -8.55 23.14
N TYR A 164 -4.87 -8.41 23.20
CA TYR A 164 -4.22 -7.13 23.47
C TYR A 164 -4.33 -6.15 22.29
N LEU A 165 -4.11 -6.58 21.06
CA LEU A 165 -4.31 -5.71 19.89
C LEU A 165 -5.77 -5.27 19.78
N TYR A 166 -6.71 -6.18 20.04
CA TYR A 166 -8.12 -5.83 20.12
C TYR A 166 -8.39 -4.79 21.22
N TYR A 167 -7.78 -4.94 22.40
CA TYR A 167 -7.89 -3.95 23.48
C TYR A 167 -7.46 -2.56 23.00
N LEU A 168 -6.33 -2.46 22.29
CA LEU A 168 -5.83 -1.18 21.77
C LEU A 168 -6.80 -0.52 20.78
N VAL A 169 -7.51 -1.32 19.97
CA VAL A 169 -8.59 -0.83 19.10
C VAL A 169 -9.79 -0.34 19.93
N ASP A 170 -10.20 -1.08 20.97
CA ASP A 170 -11.37 -0.74 21.80
C ASP A 170 -11.15 0.49 22.70
N GLN A 171 -9.88 0.90 22.91
CA GLN A 171 -9.56 2.16 23.59
C GLN A 171 -10.00 3.40 22.80
N ASP A 172 -10.31 3.27 21.50
CA ASP A 172 -10.77 4.36 20.64
C ASP A 172 -9.82 5.58 20.67
N PHE A 173 -8.51 5.33 20.78
CA PHE A 173 -7.51 6.38 20.75
C PHE A 173 -7.37 6.91 19.32
N GLN A 174 -7.61 8.21 19.15
CA GLN A 174 -7.55 8.91 17.88
C GLN A 174 -6.51 10.03 17.95
N ALA A 175 -5.39 9.87 17.25
CA ALA A 175 -4.37 10.90 17.14
C ALA A 175 -4.71 11.89 16.03
N LYS A 176 -4.38 13.17 16.26
CA LYS A 176 -4.54 14.22 15.24
C LYS A 176 -3.37 14.29 14.28
N THR A 177 -2.22 13.73 14.66
CA THR A 177 -0.97 13.81 13.89
C THR A 177 -0.23 12.48 13.90
N PHE A 178 0.57 12.24 12.86
CA PHE A 178 1.42 11.05 12.78
C PHE A 178 2.38 10.95 13.97
N LYS A 179 2.97 12.07 14.39
CA LYS A 179 3.89 12.12 15.54
C LYS A 179 3.21 11.68 16.84
N GLU A 180 2.00 12.17 17.09
CA GLU A 180 1.20 11.79 18.26
C GLU A 180 0.87 10.29 18.23
N PHE A 181 0.46 9.77 17.07
CA PHE A 181 0.19 8.34 16.92
C PHE A 181 1.45 7.49 17.13
N SER A 182 2.57 7.83 16.50
CA SER A 182 3.83 7.07 16.64
C SER A 182 4.30 7.03 18.10
N ALA A 183 4.16 8.14 18.84
CA ALA A 183 4.48 8.17 20.26
C ALA A 183 3.55 7.26 21.09
N TYR A 184 2.25 7.28 20.78
CA TYR A 184 1.27 6.38 21.40
C TYR A 184 1.59 4.91 21.08
N ALA A 185 1.75 4.57 19.80
CA ALA A 185 2.07 3.22 19.33
C ALA A 185 3.35 2.68 19.98
N LYS A 186 4.41 3.49 20.08
CA LYS A 186 5.65 3.12 20.77
C LYS A 186 5.45 2.81 22.25
N LYS A 187 4.56 3.56 22.93
CA LYS A 187 4.24 3.31 24.32
C LYS A 187 3.46 2.00 24.49
N VAL A 188 2.38 1.83 23.73
CA VAL A 188 1.45 0.70 23.91
C VAL A 188 1.96 -0.60 23.31
N LEU A 189 2.77 -0.58 22.25
CA LEU A 189 3.39 -1.78 21.69
C LEU A 189 4.71 -2.16 22.39
N SER A 190 4.96 -1.63 23.58
CA SER A 190 6.14 -1.99 24.37
C SER A 190 5.91 -3.24 25.22
N LEU A 191 6.99 -3.99 25.49
CA LEU A 191 6.93 -5.16 26.37
C LEU A 191 6.43 -4.81 27.78
N SER A 192 6.73 -3.60 28.26
CA SER A 192 6.24 -3.11 29.55
C SER A 192 4.73 -2.97 29.57
N ALA A 193 4.14 -2.29 28.57
CA ALA A 193 2.70 -2.09 28.48
C ALA A 193 1.96 -3.43 28.29
N PHE A 194 2.54 -4.34 27.52
CA PHE A 194 1.99 -5.68 27.34
C PHE A 194 2.04 -6.50 28.64
N ASN A 195 3.15 -6.49 29.38
CA ASN A 195 3.22 -7.17 30.68
C ASN A 195 2.22 -6.58 31.69
N GLU A 196 2.01 -5.26 31.68
CA GLU A 196 0.99 -4.62 32.51
C GLU A 196 -0.41 -5.16 32.16
N TYR A 197 -0.74 -5.26 30.87
CA TYR A 197 -1.98 -5.91 30.41
C TYR A 197 -2.11 -7.36 30.89
N LEU A 198 -1.03 -8.15 30.84
CA LEU A 198 -1.06 -9.55 31.30
C LEU A 198 -1.30 -9.69 32.81
N THR A 199 -0.94 -8.69 33.63
CA THR A 199 -1.14 -8.77 35.09
C THR A 199 -2.60 -8.66 35.51
N ASP A 200 -3.40 -7.86 34.80
CA ASP A 200 -4.84 -7.76 35.05
C ASP A 200 -5.62 -7.44 33.76
N PRO A 201 -5.78 -8.43 32.87
CA PRO A 201 -6.49 -8.22 31.62
C PRO A 201 -7.96 -7.93 31.89
N VAL A 202 -8.57 -8.44 32.97
CA VAL A 202 -10.02 -8.28 33.22
C VAL A 202 -10.37 -6.86 33.65
N VAL A 203 -9.54 -6.18 34.45
CA VAL A 203 -9.76 -4.77 34.80
C VAL A 203 -9.55 -3.86 33.60
N GLN A 204 -8.54 -4.14 32.76
CA GLN A 204 -8.30 -3.34 31.55
C GLN A 204 -9.34 -3.61 30.45
N TYR A 205 -9.86 -4.84 30.38
CA TYR A 205 -10.80 -5.31 29.35
C TYR A 205 -12.25 -5.31 29.84
N GLN A 206 -12.58 -4.70 30.98
CA GLN A 206 -13.90 -4.87 31.59
C GLN A 206 -15.04 -4.41 30.65
N SER A 207 -14.85 -3.34 29.89
CA SER A 207 -15.80 -2.89 28.85
C SER A 207 -15.96 -3.91 27.73
N THR A 208 -14.84 -4.47 27.27
CA THR A 208 -14.75 -5.35 26.10
C THR A 208 -15.18 -6.79 26.40
N TYR A 209 -14.75 -7.35 27.55
CA TYR A 209 -15.15 -8.65 28.07
C TYR A 209 -16.66 -8.71 28.22
N ASN A 210 -17.26 -7.67 28.81
CA ASN A 210 -18.71 -7.56 28.94
C ASN A 210 -19.43 -7.49 27.59
N ARG A 211 -18.78 -6.98 26.53
CA ARG A 211 -19.33 -6.89 25.17
C ARG A 211 -19.25 -8.22 24.42
N LEU A 212 -18.12 -8.94 24.54
CA LEU A 212 -17.89 -10.20 23.82
C LEU A 212 -18.52 -11.41 24.53
N TYR A 213 -18.55 -11.41 25.88
CA TYR A 213 -18.95 -12.56 26.68
C TYR A 213 -20.17 -12.30 27.58
N GLY A 214 -20.73 -11.08 27.55
CA GLY A 214 -21.80 -10.64 28.45
C GLY A 214 -21.29 -10.26 29.84
N ARG A 215 -22.08 -9.51 30.62
CA ARG A 215 -21.72 -9.18 32.02
C ARG A 215 -21.57 -10.49 32.79
N PRO A 216 -20.41 -10.78 33.41
CA PRO A 216 -20.27 -11.95 34.25
C PRO A 216 -21.28 -11.83 35.39
N THR A 217 -22.05 -12.89 35.59
CA THR A 217 -22.92 -12.95 36.75
C THR A 217 -22.05 -13.06 38.00
N PRO A 218 -22.46 -12.55 39.18
CA PRO A 218 -21.63 -12.61 40.40
C PRO A 218 -21.19 -14.03 40.82
N SER A 219 -21.75 -15.08 40.22
CA SER A 219 -21.36 -16.48 40.40
C SER A 219 -20.19 -16.94 39.53
N ASP A 220 -19.85 -16.22 38.45
CA ASP A 220 -18.79 -16.60 37.51
C ASP A 220 -17.43 -16.09 38.01
N THR A 221 -16.94 -16.68 39.09
CA THR A 221 -15.52 -16.56 39.44
C THR A 221 -14.70 -17.40 38.48
N VAL A 222 -14.40 -16.84 37.31
CA VAL A 222 -13.40 -17.40 36.39
C VAL A 222 -12.06 -17.35 37.12
N LYS A 223 -11.70 -18.47 37.76
CA LYS A 223 -10.37 -18.66 38.33
C LYS A 223 -9.38 -18.79 37.17
N PHE A 224 -8.83 -17.67 36.72
CA PHE A 224 -7.60 -17.67 35.94
C PHE A 224 -6.51 -18.30 36.81
N LYS A 225 -6.21 -19.56 36.51
CA LYS A 225 -5.19 -20.32 37.21
C LYS A 225 -3.85 -19.81 36.70
N GLY A 226 -3.15 -19.09 37.58
CA GLY A 226 -2.00 -18.25 37.22
C GLY A 226 -0.89 -18.95 36.44
N LEU A 227 -0.27 -18.16 35.58
CA LEU A 227 1.09 -18.36 35.14
C LEU A 227 1.85 -17.03 35.25
N VAL A 228 3.10 -17.16 35.68
CA VAL A 228 4.14 -16.13 35.80
C VAL A 228 4.08 -15.25 37.05
N THR A 229 4.58 -15.79 38.17
CA THR A 229 5.37 -14.98 39.10
C THR A 229 6.67 -14.59 38.38
N ALA A 230 6.72 -13.38 37.83
CA ALA A 230 7.96 -12.82 37.30
C ALA A 230 8.88 -12.45 38.47
N ASP A 231 10.11 -12.95 38.41
CA ASP A 231 11.18 -12.66 39.37
C ASP A 231 11.55 -11.16 39.28
N GLU A 232 11.26 -10.42 40.35
CA GLU A 232 11.32 -8.96 40.48
C GLU A 232 12.76 -8.37 40.50
N ARG A 233 13.76 -9.09 39.98
CA ARG A 233 15.19 -8.75 40.20
C ARG A 233 15.98 -8.25 38.99
N LEU A 234 15.35 -7.92 37.86
CA LEU A 234 16.12 -7.47 36.68
C LEU A 234 15.57 -6.23 35.96
N ILE A 235 15.09 -5.20 36.66
CA ILE A 235 14.84 -3.88 36.04
C ILE A 235 15.25 -2.76 37.01
N LYS A 236 16.56 -2.56 37.16
CA LYS A 236 17.16 -1.28 37.57
C LYS A 236 18.45 -1.11 36.79
N ASN A 237 18.32 -0.58 35.57
CA ASN A 237 19.29 0.28 34.90
C ASN A 237 18.84 0.46 33.45
N THR A 238 17.97 1.44 33.25
CA THR A 238 17.89 2.15 31.97
C THR A 238 17.96 3.62 32.32
N ASP A 239 19.20 4.12 32.34
CA ASP A 239 19.45 5.54 32.27
C ASP A 239 18.83 6.07 30.97
N PHE A 240 18.23 7.25 31.07
CA PHE A 240 17.64 7.98 29.95
C PHE A 240 18.70 8.22 28.88
N ILE A 241 18.66 7.45 27.79
CA ILE A 241 19.35 7.81 26.55
C ILE A 241 18.52 8.90 25.89
N THR A 242 19.10 10.08 25.71
CA THR A 242 18.47 11.20 25.00
C THR A 242 18.27 10.88 23.52
N GLU A 243 17.16 11.34 22.94
CA GLU A 243 16.68 10.99 21.59
C GLU A 243 17.72 11.18 20.46
N ASP A 244 18.70 12.07 20.63
CA ASP A 244 19.76 12.31 19.64
C ASP A 244 20.86 11.22 19.59
N GLU A 245 21.04 10.41 20.64
CA GLU A 245 22.07 9.36 20.67
C GLU A 245 21.62 8.03 20.05
N LEU A 246 20.30 7.78 19.95
CA LEU A 246 19.78 6.52 19.37
C LEU A 246 19.85 6.50 17.83
N MET A 247 19.76 7.66 17.18
CA MET A 247 19.83 7.76 15.71
C MET A 247 21.26 7.57 15.17
N ILE A 248 22.28 7.89 15.96
CA ILE A 248 23.70 7.82 15.54
C ILE A 248 24.33 6.45 15.90
N ALA A 249 23.92 5.84 17.01
CA ALA A 249 24.48 4.55 17.46
C ALA A 249 24.07 3.35 16.58
N ASN A 250 22.87 3.37 15.98
CA ASN A 250 22.43 2.30 15.08
C ASN A 250 22.93 2.43 13.63
N ALA A 251 23.49 3.58 13.24
CA ALA A 251 24.09 3.76 11.93
C ALA A 251 25.52 3.19 11.82
N SER A 252 26.19 2.91 12.95
CA SER A 252 27.60 2.49 12.99
C SER A 252 27.85 1.04 13.42
N LEU A 253 26.81 0.21 13.57
CA LEU A 253 26.95 -1.21 13.96
C LEU A 253 26.39 -2.22 12.95
N ILE A 254 25.94 -1.77 11.79
CA ILE A 254 25.65 -2.67 10.67
C ILE A 254 26.97 -2.92 9.95
N SER A 255 27.72 -3.94 10.39
CA SER A 255 28.75 -4.52 9.53
C SER A 255 28.09 -5.05 8.26
N GLU A 256 28.55 -4.60 7.10
CA GLU A 256 28.04 -4.89 5.75
C GLU A 256 27.97 -6.38 5.35
N ASP A 257 28.26 -7.33 6.24
CA ASP A 257 28.56 -8.72 5.88
C ASP A 257 27.52 -9.77 6.32
N GLN A 258 26.35 -9.35 6.85
CA GLN A 258 25.28 -10.27 7.29
C GLN A 258 23.87 -9.96 6.73
N ALA A 259 23.68 -8.85 6.02
CA ALA A 259 22.38 -8.47 5.44
C ALA A 259 22.06 -9.16 4.09
N SER A 260 22.91 -10.06 3.62
CA SER A 260 22.70 -10.85 2.39
C SER A 260 22.52 -12.34 2.70
N LYS A 261 21.51 -12.66 3.50
CA LYS A 261 20.77 -13.92 3.30
C LYS A 261 19.39 -13.54 2.80
N THR A 262 19.37 -13.20 1.52
CA THR A 262 18.17 -13.11 0.70
C THR A 262 17.35 -14.37 0.97
N TRP A 263 16.21 -14.19 1.63
CA TRP A 263 15.12 -15.16 1.58
C TRP A 263 14.77 -15.31 0.10
N GLN A 264 15.31 -16.33 -0.55
CA GLN A 264 14.78 -16.79 -1.82
C GLN A 264 13.49 -17.52 -1.46
N GLU A 265 12.34 -16.88 -1.73
CA GLU A 265 11.09 -17.60 -1.83
C GLU A 265 11.34 -18.89 -2.63
N PRO A 266 10.95 -20.08 -2.12
CA PRO A 266 11.00 -21.27 -2.93
C PRO A 266 10.24 -20.96 -4.21
N ALA A 267 10.87 -21.19 -5.36
CA ALA A 267 10.29 -20.92 -6.67
C ALA A 267 9.01 -21.75 -6.83
N THR A 268 7.89 -21.23 -6.32
CA THR A 268 6.57 -21.59 -6.79
C THR A 268 6.56 -21.14 -8.23
N VAL A 269 6.77 -22.09 -9.14
CA VAL A 269 6.40 -21.91 -10.54
C VAL A 269 4.98 -21.38 -10.49
N THR A 270 4.83 -20.09 -10.76
CA THR A 270 3.55 -19.43 -10.62
C THR A 270 2.57 -20.16 -11.54
N LEU A 271 1.32 -20.32 -11.11
CA LEU A 271 0.28 -21.03 -11.88
C LEU A 271 0.26 -20.55 -13.36
N VAL A 272 0.52 -19.26 -13.56
CA VAL A 272 0.72 -18.58 -14.85
C VAL A 272 1.80 -19.24 -15.71
N GLN A 273 2.99 -19.49 -15.18
CA GLN A 273 4.10 -20.07 -15.94
C GLN A 273 3.83 -21.53 -16.32
N SER A 274 3.15 -22.28 -15.45
CA SER A 274 2.71 -23.65 -15.78
C SER A 274 1.68 -23.65 -16.92
N HIS A 275 0.70 -22.74 -16.88
CA HIS A 275 -0.32 -22.64 -17.92
C HIS A 275 0.27 -22.15 -19.25
N TRP A 276 1.14 -21.14 -19.19
CA TRP A 276 1.90 -20.62 -20.33
C TRP A 276 2.66 -21.73 -21.09
N SER A 277 3.35 -22.60 -20.35
CA SER A 277 4.15 -23.69 -20.92
C SER A 277 3.32 -24.72 -21.72
N VAL A 278 2.01 -24.78 -21.46
CA VAL A 278 1.06 -25.63 -22.18
C VAL A 278 0.49 -24.88 -23.38
N VAL A 279 0.01 -23.64 -23.19
CA VAL A 279 -0.69 -22.90 -24.25
C VAL A 279 0.25 -22.39 -25.35
N ASN A 280 1.52 -22.10 -25.05
CA ASN A 280 2.49 -21.63 -26.03
C ASN A 280 2.96 -22.71 -27.03
N GLN A 281 2.63 -23.97 -26.77
CA GLN A 281 2.86 -25.08 -27.69
C GLN A 281 1.72 -25.27 -28.68
N LEU A 282 0.57 -24.61 -28.45
CA LEU A 282 -0.58 -24.72 -29.34
C LEU A 282 -0.31 -24.02 -30.68
N PRO A 283 -0.76 -24.59 -31.80
CA PRO A 283 -0.52 -24.01 -33.11
C PRO A 283 -1.24 -22.67 -33.25
N ILE A 284 -0.49 -21.65 -33.67
CA ILE A 284 -1.04 -20.36 -34.09
C ILE A 284 -1.38 -20.45 -35.58
N THR A 285 -2.58 -20.00 -35.96
CA THR A 285 -3.02 -19.95 -37.37
C THR A 285 -3.49 -18.55 -37.75
N LEU A 286 -3.44 -18.24 -39.05
CA LEU A 286 -3.96 -16.98 -39.61
C LEU A 286 -5.42 -16.78 -39.20
N GLY A 287 -5.76 -15.56 -38.79
CA GLY A 287 -7.11 -15.18 -38.36
C GLY A 287 -7.47 -15.55 -36.92
N ASN A 288 -6.63 -16.30 -36.19
CA ASN A 288 -6.89 -16.58 -34.77
C ASN A 288 -6.54 -15.37 -33.90
N THR A 289 -7.25 -15.27 -32.77
CA THR A 289 -6.86 -14.39 -31.67
C THR A 289 -5.71 -15.02 -30.89
N VAL A 290 -4.66 -14.23 -30.65
CA VAL A 290 -3.51 -14.61 -29.83
C VAL A 290 -3.21 -13.52 -28.81
N CYS A 291 -2.57 -13.92 -27.73
CA CYS A 291 -2.10 -13.03 -26.67
C CYS A 291 -0.58 -13.13 -26.55
N SER A 292 0.07 -12.00 -26.22
CA SER A 292 1.50 -11.98 -25.91
C SER A 292 1.74 -12.17 -24.41
N TYR A 293 2.80 -12.89 -24.06
CA TYR A 293 3.18 -13.13 -22.67
C TYR A 293 3.90 -11.94 -22.05
N ALA A 294 4.90 -11.40 -22.75
CA ALA A 294 5.76 -10.36 -22.20
C ALA A 294 5.07 -9.00 -22.04
N GLN A 295 4.17 -8.66 -22.97
CA GLN A 295 3.58 -7.31 -23.06
C GLN A 295 2.05 -7.29 -22.89
N ASN A 296 1.43 -8.46 -22.74
CA ASN A 296 -0.01 -8.60 -22.57
C ASN A 296 -0.84 -7.90 -23.67
N TYR A 297 -0.36 -7.95 -24.91
CA TYR A 297 -1.13 -7.58 -26.08
C TYR A 297 -2.06 -8.70 -26.48
N PHE A 298 -3.17 -8.37 -27.12
CA PHE A 298 -4.00 -9.34 -27.82
C PHE A 298 -4.44 -8.81 -29.18
N GLY A 299 -4.57 -9.71 -30.14
CA GLY A 299 -4.89 -9.33 -31.50
C GLY A 299 -5.13 -10.51 -32.42
N ILE A 300 -5.38 -10.19 -33.69
CA ILE A 300 -5.67 -11.17 -34.73
C ILE A 300 -4.44 -11.37 -35.61
N VAL A 301 -4.07 -12.63 -35.83
CA VAL A 301 -2.94 -12.98 -36.70
C VAL A 301 -3.21 -12.59 -38.15
N LYS A 302 -2.38 -11.71 -38.71
CA LYS A 302 -2.44 -11.22 -40.10
C LYS A 302 -1.50 -11.98 -41.02
N SER A 303 -0.27 -12.23 -40.59
CA SER A 303 0.72 -12.99 -41.34
C SER A 303 1.67 -13.73 -40.39
N MET A 304 2.30 -14.80 -40.88
CA MET A 304 3.24 -15.62 -40.11
C MET A 304 4.52 -15.81 -40.91
N GLY A 305 5.65 -15.42 -40.32
CA GLY A 305 6.99 -15.79 -40.74
C GLY A 305 7.49 -17.05 -40.02
N GLU A 306 8.78 -17.35 -40.14
CA GLU A 306 9.39 -18.50 -39.46
C GLU A 306 9.50 -18.27 -37.93
N GLN A 307 9.93 -17.08 -37.52
CA GLN A 307 10.13 -16.71 -36.11
C GLN A 307 9.18 -15.61 -35.61
N ASP A 308 8.58 -14.86 -36.54
CA ASP A 308 7.78 -13.68 -36.24
C ASP A 308 6.33 -13.84 -36.71
N VAL A 309 5.42 -13.16 -36.04
CA VAL A 309 4.00 -13.12 -36.37
C VAL A 309 3.56 -11.67 -36.41
N SER A 310 2.92 -11.27 -37.52
CA SER A 310 2.28 -9.97 -37.62
C SER A 310 0.85 -10.07 -37.09
N LEU A 311 0.52 -9.20 -36.14
CA LEU A 311 -0.76 -9.11 -35.46
C LEU A 311 -1.39 -7.77 -35.75
N LEU A 312 -2.69 -7.77 -36.06
CA LEU A 312 -3.52 -6.59 -35.86
C LEU A 312 -3.92 -6.56 -34.39
N VAL A 313 -3.24 -5.73 -33.61
CA VAL A 313 -3.45 -5.62 -32.17
C VAL A 313 -4.75 -4.90 -31.90
N GLN A 314 -5.63 -5.56 -31.15
CA GLN A 314 -6.95 -5.05 -30.77
C GLN A 314 -6.92 -4.34 -29.42
N GLY A 315 -5.95 -4.68 -28.57
CA GLY A 315 -5.72 -3.97 -27.33
C GLY A 315 -4.53 -4.51 -26.54
N GLN A 316 -4.21 -3.77 -25.48
CA GLN A 316 -3.27 -4.19 -24.45
C GLN A 316 -4.02 -4.31 -23.13
N ALA A 317 -3.85 -5.43 -22.45
CA ALA A 317 -4.43 -5.59 -21.13
C ALA A 317 -3.66 -4.75 -20.10
N LYS A 318 -4.41 -4.09 -19.23
CA LYS A 318 -3.95 -3.17 -18.19
C LYS A 318 -4.72 -3.44 -16.90
N GLN A 319 -4.12 -3.08 -15.78
CA GLN A 319 -4.81 -3.02 -14.51
C GLN A 319 -5.26 -1.60 -14.31
N PHE A 320 -6.55 -1.39 -14.04
CA PHE A 320 -6.98 -0.11 -13.49
C PHE A 320 -6.78 -0.22 -11.98
N ALA A 321 -5.81 0.54 -11.47
CA ALA A 321 -5.43 0.59 -10.06
C ALA A 321 -5.26 2.05 -9.65
N ASP A 322 -5.97 2.48 -8.62
CA ASP A 322 -5.95 3.84 -8.06
C ASP A 322 -6.26 4.94 -9.08
N GLY A 323 -7.15 4.67 -10.04
CA GLY A 323 -7.47 5.65 -11.06
C GLY A 323 -6.43 5.77 -12.19
N VAL A 324 -5.41 4.90 -12.20
CA VAL A 324 -4.38 4.83 -13.22
C VAL A 324 -4.46 3.50 -13.96
N LEU A 325 -4.19 3.53 -15.27
CA LEU A 325 -3.93 2.33 -16.04
C LEU A 325 -2.46 1.93 -15.90
N LEU A 326 -2.22 0.80 -15.24
CA LEU A 326 -0.90 0.20 -15.05
C LEU A 326 -0.70 -0.99 -16.01
N ASP A 327 0.55 -1.23 -16.38
CA ASP A 327 0.94 -2.49 -17.01
C ASP A 327 0.68 -3.64 -16.02
N ILE A 328 0.06 -4.72 -16.51
CA ILE A 328 -0.09 -5.96 -15.73
C ILE A 328 1.18 -6.81 -15.84
N GLU A 329 1.36 -7.68 -14.85
CA GLU A 329 2.45 -8.65 -14.84
C GLU A 329 2.47 -9.52 -16.10
N GLN A 330 3.64 -10.03 -16.45
CA GLN A 330 3.80 -10.86 -17.64
C GLN A 330 2.98 -12.14 -17.50
N GLY A 331 2.27 -12.48 -18.58
CA GLY A 331 1.44 -13.67 -18.63
C GLY A 331 0.09 -13.54 -17.91
N SER A 332 -0.28 -12.37 -17.38
CA SER A 332 -1.58 -12.14 -16.74
C SER A 332 -2.77 -12.50 -17.62
N LEU A 333 -2.66 -12.34 -18.96
CA LEU A 333 -3.69 -12.78 -19.91
C LEU A 333 -3.95 -14.30 -19.95
N PHE A 334 -3.08 -15.10 -19.34
CA PHE A 334 -3.22 -16.55 -19.22
C PHE A 334 -3.67 -17.01 -17.84
N SER A 335 -4.00 -16.07 -16.94
CA SER A 335 -4.58 -16.33 -15.63
C SER A 335 -6.11 -16.18 -15.69
N SER A 336 -6.84 -17.20 -15.25
CA SER A 336 -8.31 -17.17 -15.20
C SER A 336 -8.88 -16.33 -14.04
N ALA A 337 -8.03 -15.82 -13.15
CA ALA A 337 -8.45 -15.20 -11.89
C ALA A 337 -8.41 -13.66 -11.91
N MET A 338 -7.91 -13.04 -12.99
CA MET A 338 -7.63 -11.60 -13.00
C MET A 338 -8.73 -10.82 -13.72
N GLN A 339 -9.31 -9.83 -13.05
CA GLN A 339 -10.09 -8.80 -13.73
C GLN A 339 -9.13 -7.88 -14.48
N VAL A 340 -9.17 -7.91 -15.80
CA VAL A 340 -8.33 -7.09 -16.67
C VAL A 340 -9.16 -6.01 -17.35
N SER A 341 -8.63 -4.79 -17.37
CA SER A 341 -9.09 -3.73 -18.28
C SER A 341 -8.23 -3.78 -19.54
N PHE A 342 -8.65 -3.15 -20.63
CA PHE A 342 -7.81 -3.03 -21.81
C PHE A 342 -7.85 -1.64 -22.43
N VAL A 343 -6.72 -1.24 -22.99
CA VAL A 343 -6.61 -0.06 -23.85
C VAL A 343 -6.84 -0.52 -25.29
N PRO A 344 -7.89 -0.05 -25.98
CA PRO A 344 -8.14 -0.44 -27.36
C PRO A 344 -7.03 0.08 -28.26
N MET A 345 -6.60 -0.78 -29.20
CA MET A 345 -5.55 -0.49 -30.17
C MET A 345 -6.04 -0.89 -31.57
N ALA A 346 -5.41 -0.35 -32.60
CA ALA A 346 -5.74 -0.64 -33.99
C ALA A 346 -4.49 -0.54 -34.88
N GLU A 347 -3.38 -1.12 -34.42
CA GLU A 347 -2.09 -1.07 -35.09
C GLU A 347 -1.56 -2.47 -35.41
N ASP A 348 -0.72 -2.55 -36.44
CA ASP A 348 -0.02 -3.78 -36.80
C ASP A 348 1.30 -3.86 -36.02
N LEU A 349 1.46 -4.91 -35.22
CA LEU A 349 2.72 -5.23 -34.52
C LEU A 349 3.30 -6.54 -35.01
N VAL A 350 4.63 -6.61 -35.05
CA VAL A 350 5.36 -7.84 -35.33
C VAL A 350 5.98 -8.32 -34.03
N LEU A 351 5.54 -9.49 -33.55
CA LEU A 351 6.00 -10.09 -32.30
C LEU A 351 6.62 -11.47 -32.56
N LEU A 352 7.52 -11.88 -31.67
CA LEU A 352 8.14 -13.20 -31.72
C LEU A 352 7.07 -14.28 -31.51
N LYS A 353 7.08 -15.32 -32.34
CA LYS A 353 6.18 -16.46 -32.23
C LYS A 353 6.28 -17.15 -30.86
N SER A 354 7.47 -17.16 -30.26
CA SER A 354 7.71 -17.72 -28.93
C SER A 354 7.08 -16.94 -27.78
N ASP A 355 6.68 -15.68 -28.02
CA ASP A 355 6.00 -14.83 -27.04
C ASP A 355 4.47 -14.87 -27.20
N LEU A 356 3.95 -15.64 -28.16
CA LEU A 356 2.53 -15.69 -28.47
C LEU A 356 1.92 -17.05 -28.14
N ALA A 357 0.69 -17.03 -27.67
CA ALA A 357 -0.15 -18.23 -27.58
C ALA A 357 -1.61 -17.91 -27.95
N PRO A 358 -2.37 -18.89 -28.46
CA PRO A 358 -3.81 -18.77 -28.57
C PRO A 358 -4.43 -18.43 -27.22
N CYS A 359 -5.39 -17.50 -27.20
CA CYS A 359 -6.09 -17.09 -25.99
C CYS A 359 -7.56 -16.79 -26.29
N THR A 360 -8.39 -16.85 -25.25
CA THR A 360 -9.79 -16.44 -25.31
C THR A 360 -10.00 -15.36 -24.27
N LEU A 361 -10.36 -14.15 -24.70
CA LEU A 361 -10.77 -13.09 -23.80
C LEU A 361 -12.21 -13.36 -23.38
N GLN A 362 -12.45 -13.49 -22.08
CA GLN A 362 -13.79 -13.69 -21.52
C GLN A 362 -14.46 -12.36 -21.19
#